data_AF-A0A7C5IDT4-F1
#
_entry.id   AF-A0A7C5IDT4-F1
#
_cell.length_a   1.000
_cell.length_b   1.000
_cell.length_c   1.000
_cell.angle_alpha   90.00
_cell.angle_beta   90.00
_cell.angle_gamma   90.00
#
_symmetry.space_group_name_H-M   'P 1'
#
loop_
_entity.id
_entity.type
_entity.pdbx_description
1 polymer ?
#
loop_
_entity_poly.entity_id
_entity_poly.type
_entity_poly.pdbx_seq_one_letter_code
_entity_poly.pdbx_strand_id
1 'polypeptide(L)'
;MTKLGVNIDHIATIRQARRALEPDPVAAAILAELAGAHGITVHLRGDRRHIQDDDVRRLRQTITTRLILEMAATPEMVRIAVELRP
;
A
#
# COMPACT_ATOMS: atom_id res chain seq x y z
N MET A 1 15.12 4.72 -18.94
CA MET A 1 15.64 4.26 -17.63
C MET A 1 14.61 3.37 -16.96
N THR A 2 15.07 2.34 -16.25
CA THR A 2 14.24 1.43 -15.46
C THR A 2 13.66 2.14 -14.24
N LYS A 3 12.41 1.83 -13.87
CA LYS A 3 11.74 2.37 -12.68
C LYS A 3 11.64 1.30 -11.60
N LEU A 4 11.74 1.69 -10.33
CA LEU A 4 11.60 0.80 -9.18
C LEU A 4 10.27 1.10 -8.45
N GLY A 5 9.42 0.09 -8.30
CA GLY A 5 8.30 0.11 -7.36
C GLY A 5 8.66 -0.65 -6.09
N VAL A 6 8.40 -0.08 -4.91
CA VAL A 6 8.70 -0.73 -3.63
C VAL A 6 7.42 -1.28 -3.02
N ASN A 7 7.35 -2.60 -2.82
CA ASN A 7 6.24 -3.21 -2.10
C ASN A 7 6.46 -3.11 -0.58
N ILE A 8 5.45 -2.63 0.14
CA ILE A 8 5.52 -2.38 1.60
C ILE A 8 4.61 -3.29 2.43
N ASP A 9 4.06 -4.36 1.86
CA ASP A 9 3.13 -5.29 2.54
C ASP A 9 3.71 -5.89 3.83
N HIS A 10 5.01 -6.17 3.83
CA HIS A 10 5.67 -6.76 4.99
C HIS A 10 5.88 -5.79 6.15
N ILE A 11 5.83 -4.46 5.92
CA ILE A 11 5.75 -3.48 7.02
C ILE A 11 4.43 -3.68 7.77
N ALA A 12 3.31 -3.74 7.04
CA ALA A 12 2.01 -4.02 7.63
C ALA A 12 1.96 -5.41 8.27
N THR A 13 2.68 -6.41 7.74
CA THR A 13 2.77 -7.74 8.36
C THR A 13 3.36 -7.68 9.77
N ILE A 14 4.44 -6.91 9.97
CA ILE A 14 5.05 -6.70 11.30
C ILE A 14 4.05 -6.03 12.24
N ARG A 15 3.35 -4.99 11.76
CA ARG A 15 2.30 -4.29 12.53
C ARG A 15 1.19 -5.25 12.96
N GLN A 16 0.65 -6.02 12.01
CA GLN A 16 -0.47 -6.95 12.26
C GLN A 16 -0.09 -8.10 13.19
N ALA A 17 1.18 -8.52 13.22
CA ALA A 17 1.66 -9.53 14.15
C ALA A 17 1.47 -9.14 15.62
N ARG A 18 1.41 -7.82 15.91
CA ARG A 18 1.17 -7.28 17.26
C ARG A 18 -0.15 -6.52 17.39
N ARG A 19 -0.90 -6.35 16.30
CA ARG A 19 -2.09 -5.48 16.25
C ARG A 19 -1.80 -4.09 16.83
N ALA A 20 -0.60 -3.61 16.59
CA ALA A 20 -0.13 -2.31 17.07
C ALA A 20 -0.39 -1.23 16.03
N LEU A 21 -0.08 0.03 16.38
CA LEU A 21 -0.08 1.13 15.42
C LEU A 21 1.18 1.12 14.53
N GLU A 22 2.28 0.58 15.06
CA GLU A 22 3.59 0.61 14.42
C GLU A 22 4.09 -0.80 14.05
N PRO A 23 4.93 -0.91 12.99
CA PRO A 23 5.33 0.18 12.08
C PRO A 23 4.19 0.59 11.13
N ASP A 24 4.09 1.90 10.84
CA ASP A 24 3.08 2.45 9.92
C ASP A 24 3.53 2.30 8.45
N PRO A 25 2.78 1.58 7.59
CA PRO A 25 3.09 1.46 6.17
C PRO A 25 3.20 2.81 5.44
N VAL A 26 2.43 3.82 5.86
CA VAL A 26 2.47 5.15 5.24
C VAL A 26 3.81 5.84 5.48
N ALA A 27 4.37 5.72 6.69
CA ALA A 27 5.70 6.25 6.99
C ALA A 27 6.79 5.55 6.16
N ALA A 28 6.68 4.23 6.01
CA ALA A 28 7.61 3.47 5.16
C ALA A 28 7.52 3.86 3.68
N ALA A 29 6.31 4.15 3.17
CA ALA A 29 6.10 4.63 1.81
C ALA A 29 6.84 5.95 1.56
N ILE A 30 6.68 6.93 2.47
CA ILE A 30 7.36 8.23 2.37
C ILE A 30 8.88 8.05 2.31
N LEU A 31 9.43 7.20 3.20
CA LEU A 31 10.87 6.92 3.22
C LEU A 31 11.35 6.26 1.91
N ALA A 32 10.57 5.33 1.35
CA ALA A 32 10.89 4.70 0.08
C ALA A 32 10.89 5.70 -1.09
N GLU A 33 9.93 6.62 -1.14
CA GLU A 33 9.91 7.70 -2.15
C GLU A 33 11.13 8.61 -2.03
N LEU A 34 11.46 9.06 -0.81
CA LEU A 34 12.63 9.89 -0.54
C LEU A 34 13.95 9.17 -0.90
N ALA A 35 13.97 7.84 -0.82
CA ALA A 35 15.11 7.02 -1.21
C ALA A 35 15.17 6.70 -2.72
N GLY A 36 14.24 7.21 -3.53
CA GLY A 36 14.24 7.08 -4.99
C GLY A 36 13.29 6.04 -5.58
N ALA A 37 12.31 5.56 -4.80
CA ALA A 37 11.22 4.77 -5.36
C ALA A 37 10.41 5.61 -6.36
N HIS A 38 10.02 5.00 -7.48
CA HIS A 38 9.20 5.62 -8.52
C HIS A 38 7.70 5.29 -8.37
N GLY A 39 7.37 4.48 -7.38
CA GLY A 39 6.03 4.03 -7.06
C GLY A 39 6.03 3.18 -5.80
N ILE A 40 4.89 3.14 -5.12
CA ILE A 40 4.67 2.33 -3.93
C ILE A 40 3.66 1.25 -4.29
N THR A 41 4.04 0.00 -4.04
CA THR A 41 3.19 -1.18 -4.30
C THR A 41 2.59 -1.67 -3.00
N VAL A 42 1.29 -1.97 -3.03
CA VAL A 42 0.58 -2.61 -1.92
C VAL A 42 -0.37 -3.65 -2.46
N HIS A 43 -0.52 -4.76 -1.74
CA HIS A 43 -1.50 -5.78 -2.06
C HIS A 43 -2.64 -5.78 -1.05
N LEU A 44 -3.77 -5.19 -1.44
CA LEU A 44 -5.00 -5.25 -0.65
C LEU A 44 -5.67 -6.61 -0.85
N ARG A 45 -5.53 -7.49 0.14
CA ARG A 45 -6.09 -8.83 0.10
C ARG A 45 -7.53 -8.84 0.59
N GLY A 46 -8.37 -9.73 0.04
CA GLY A 46 -9.73 -9.97 0.54
C GLY A 46 -9.81 -10.34 2.02
N ASP A 47 -8.79 -11.03 2.54
CA ASP A 47 -8.67 -11.41 3.95
C ASP A 47 -8.01 -10.34 4.85
N ARG A 48 -7.57 -9.21 4.28
CA ARG A 48 -6.85 -8.13 4.96
C ARG A 48 -5.72 -8.63 5.87
N ARG A 49 -4.94 -9.62 5.40
CA ARG A 49 -3.86 -10.24 6.19
C ARG A 49 -2.79 -9.24 6.69
N HIS A 50 -2.46 -8.23 5.89
CA HIS A 50 -1.45 -7.22 6.21
C HIS A 50 -1.98 -5.81 5.97
N ILE A 51 -2.01 -5.37 4.70
CA ILE A 51 -2.55 -4.06 4.31
C ILE A 51 -4.05 -4.04 4.60
N GLN A 52 -4.50 -2.96 5.24
CA GLN A 52 -5.89 -2.67 5.58
C GLN A 52 -6.46 -1.61 4.62
N ASP A 53 -7.79 -1.49 4.56
CA ASP A 53 -8.44 -0.47 3.70
C ASP A 53 -7.98 0.96 4.04
N ASP A 54 -7.77 1.24 5.32
CA ASP A 54 -7.30 2.55 5.79
C ASP A 54 -5.87 2.85 5.31
N ASP A 55 -4.99 1.86 5.27
CA ASP A 55 -3.63 2.02 4.75
C ASP A 55 -3.68 2.52 3.30
N VAL A 56 -4.51 1.89 2.46
CA VAL A 56 -4.59 2.23 1.03
C VAL A 56 -5.17 3.63 0.83
N ARG A 57 -6.18 4.03 1.61
CA ARG A 57 -6.73 5.39 1.55
C ARG A 57 -5.70 6.43 1.97
N ARG A 58 -5.00 6.21 3.08
CA ARG A 58 -3.96 7.13 3.58
C ARG A 58 -2.78 7.21 2.62
N LEU A 59 -2.34 6.09 2.06
CA LEU A 59 -1.31 6.06 1.02
C LEU A 59 -1.73 6.88 -0.18
N ARG A 60 -2.97 6.70 -0.68
CA ARG A 60 -3.47 7.45 -1.83
C ARG A 60 -3.46 8.97 -1.64
N GLN A 61 -3.64 9.43 -0.40
CA GLN A 61 -3.62 10.84 -0.03
C GLN A 61 -2.21 11.39 0.22
N THR A 62 -1.25 10.52 0.54
CA THR A 62 0.05 10.91 1.10
C THR A 62 1.20 10.78 0.11
N ILE A 63 1.24 9.68 -0.66
CA ILE A 63 2.34 9.42 -1.57
C ILE A 63 2.29 10.37 -2.77
N THR A 64 3.45 10.74 -3.29
CA THR A 64 3.58 11.69 -4.40
C THR A 64 3.86 11.01 -5.73
N THR A 65 4.35 9.77 -5.68
CA THR A 65 4.58 8.89 -6.83
C THR A 65 3.33 8.03 -7.10
N ARG A 66 3.49 7.00 -7.93
CA ARG A 66 2.38 6.13 -8.34
C ARG A 66 2.00 5.14 -7.24
N LEU A 67 0.70 5.00 -6.95
CA LEU A 67 0.19 3.88 -6.17
C LEU A 67 -0.03 2.68 -7.08
N ILE A 68 0.63 1.56 -6.78
CA ILE A 68 0.46 0.30 -7.52
C ILE A 68 -0.36 -0.61 -6.61
N LEU A 69 -1.67 -0.67 -6.89
CA LEU A 69 -2.60 -1.50 -6.12
C LEU A 69 -2.67 -2.91 -6.74
N GLU A 70 -2.06 -3.89 -6.06
CA GLU A 70 -2.26 -5.30 -6.32
C GLU A 70 -3.52 -5.80 -5.61
N MET A 71 -4.33 -6.59 -6.31
CA MET A 71 -5.61 -7.07 -5.81
C MET A 71 -6.10 -8.29 -6.59
N ALA A 72 -7.00 -9.07 -5.97
CA ALA A 72 -7.72 -10.11 -6.69
C ALA A 72 -8.80 -9.52 -7.63
N ALA A 73 -9.10 -10.19 -8.74
CA ALA A 73 -10.12 -9.78 -9.72
C ALA A 73 -11.55 -10.08 -9.22
N THR A 74 -11.96 -9.44 -8.12
CA THR A 74 -13.29 -9.58 -7.52
C THR A 74 -14.09 -8.27 -7.61
N PRO A 75 -15.43 -8.31 -7.62
CA PRO A 75 -16.25 -7.10 -7.66
C PRO A 75 -15.96 -6.11 -6.53
N GLU A 76 -15.65 -6.61 -5.33
CA GLU A 76 -15.27 -5.77 -4.18
C GLU A 76 -13.98 -4.99 -4.46
N MET A 77 -12.93 -5.69 -4.88
CA MET A 77 -11.62 -5.09 -5.15
C MET A 77 -11.69 -4.10 -6.31
N VAL A 78 -12.43 -4.43 -7.38
CA VAL A 78 -12.64 -3.52 -8.53
C VAL A 78 -13.30 -2.23 -8.09
N ARG A 79 -14.33 -2.30 -7.23
CA ARG A 79 -14.98 -1.09 -6.71
C ARG A 79 -14.01 -0.23 -5.90
N ILE A 80 -13.20 -0.86 -5.03
CA ILE A 80 -12.18 -0.16 -4.24
C ILE A 80 -11.15 0.53 -5.16
N ALA A 81 -10.67 -0.16 -6.20
CA ALA A 81 -9.72 0.41 -7.16
C ALA A 81 -10.30 1.59 -7.96
N VAL A 82 -11.56 1.49 -8.40
CA VAL A 82 -12.25 2.58 -9.12
C VAL A 82 -12.42 3.82 -8.25
N GLU A 83 -12.71 3.63 -6.95
CA GLU A 83 -12.80 4.72 -5.98
C GLU A 83 -11.42 5.37 -5.74
N LEU A 84 -10.39 4.56 -5.51
CA LEU A 84 -9.05 5.03 -5.16
C LEU A 84 -8.31 5.67 -6.34
N ARG A 85 -8.58 5.24 -7.58
CA ARG A 85 -7.83 5.64 -8.79
C ARG A 85 -6.31 5.59 -8.55
N PRO A 86 -5.76 4.39 -8.24
CA PRO A 86 -4.36 4.20 -7.90
C PRO A 86 -3.42 4.55 -9.06
#